data_AF-A0A6B3EGL1-F1
#
_entry.id   AF-A0A6B3EGL1-F1
#
_cell.length_a   1.000
_cell.length_b   1.000
_cell.length_c   1.000
_cell.angle_alpha   90.00
_cell.angle_beta   90.00
_cell.angle_gamma   90.00
#
_symmetry.space_group_name_H-M   'P 1'
#
loop_
_entity.id
_entity.type
_entity.pdbx_description
1 polymer ?
#
loop_
_entity_poly.entity_id
_entity_poly.type
_entity_poly.pdbx_seq_one_letter_code
_entity_poly.pdbx_strand_id
1 'polypeptide(L)'
;GVLGPNGAGKTTTVECVAGLRAPDGGSVRVAGLDPRAEHRAVSRLLGVQLQESALPPKITVREALLLYASFHPAPADWRALAERLGLGVHPDARWAKLSGG
;
A
#
# COMPACT_ATOMS: atom_id res chain seq x y z
N GLY A 1 3.72 -14.98 -4.74
CA GLY A 1 4.67 -13.97 -5.27
C GLY A 1 4.79 -14.16 -6.77
N VAL A 2 4.94 -13.07 -7.53
CA VAL A 2 5.17 -13.14 -8.98
C VAL A 2 6.68 -13.22 -9.21
N LEU A 3 7.16 -14.28 -9.87
CA LEU A 3 8.58 -14.57 -10.09
C LEU A 3 8.90 -14.52 -11.58
N GLY A 4 10.08 -14.00 -11.93
CA GLY A 4 10.55 -13.84 -13.32
C GLY A 4 11.68 -12.81 -13.43
N PRO A 5 12.41 -12.75 -14.55
CA PRO A 5 13.51 -11.81 -14.76
C PRO A 5 13.02 -10.34 -14.80
N ASN A 6 13.96 -9.39 -14.72
CA ASN A 6 13.64 -7.98 -14.96
C ASN A 6 13.08 -7.81 -16.38
N GLY A 7 12.04 -6.98 -16.52
CA GLY A 7 11.32 -6.85 -17.80
C GLY A 7 10.25 -7.90 -18.07
N ALA A 8 10.10 -8.94 -17.24
CA ALA A 8 9.06 -9.97 -17.42
C ALA A 8 7.61 -9.49 -17.13
N GLY A 9 7.40 -8.18 -16.90
CA GLY A 9 6.08 -7.61 -16.64
C GLY A 9 5.57 -7.74 -15.21
N LYS A 10 6.36 -8.20 -14.23
CA LYS A 10 5.91 -8.36 -12.83
C LYS A 10 5.30 -7.10 -12.24
N THR A 11 6.01 -5.97 -12.34
CA THR A 11 5.55 -4.67 -11.85
C THR A 11 4.29 -4.25 -12.59
N THR A 12 4.29 -4.35 -13.93
CA THR A 12 3.12 -4.07 -14.77
C THR A 12 1.90 -4.87 -14.32
N THR A 13 2.06 -6.16 -14.04
CA THR A 13 0.97 -7.02 -13.57
C THR A 13 0.45 -6.57 -12.20
N VAL A 14 1.34 -6.26 -11.25
CA VAL A 14 0.94 -5.76 -9.92
C VAL A 14 0.21 -4.42 -10.03
N GLU A 15 0.66 -3.51 -10.90
CA GLU A 15 0.00 -2.22 -11.16
C GLU A 15 -1.40 -2.40 -11.77
N CYS A 16 -1.57 -3.35 -12.71
CA CYS A 16 -2.88 -3.68 -13.27
C CYS A 16 -3.82 -4.26 -12.20
N VAL A 17 -3.33 -5.15 -11.32
CA VAL A 17 -4.10 -5.69 -10.18
C VAL A 17 -4.49 -4.58 -9.20
N ALA A 18 -3.59 -3.63 -8.95
CA ALA A 18 -3.85 -2.47 -8.10
C ALA A 18 -4.75 -1.41 -8.76
N GLY A 19 -5.10 -1.55 -10.05
CA GLY A 19 -5.89 -0.57 -10.80
C GLY A 19 -5.11 0.69 -11.20
N LEU A 20 -3.80 0.72 -10.97
CA LEU A 20 -2.91 1.85 -11.29
C LEU A 20 -2.56 1.91 -12.78
N ARG A 21 -2.68 0.78 -13.48
CA ARG A 21 -2.43 0.67 -14.91
C ARG A 21 -3.57 -0.04 -15.62
N ALA A 22 -3.91 0.44 -16.83
CA ALA A 22 -4.84 -0.26 -17.70
C ALA A 22 -4.11 -1.43 -18.40
N PRO A 23 -4.66 -2.66 -18.40
CA PRO A 23 -4.14 -3.72 -19.24
C PRO A 23 -4.42 -3.39 -20.72
N ASP A 24 -3.44 -3.66 -21.59
CA ASP A 24 -3.59 -3.44 -23.04
C ASP A 24 -4.62 -4.40 -23.68
N GLY A 25 -4.93 -5.51 -23.01
CA GLY A 25 -5.97 -6.46 -23.38
C GLY A 25 -6.32 -7.42 -22.23
N GLY A 26 -7.44 -8.12 -22.36
CA GLY A 26 -7.96 -9.01 -21.32
C GLY A 26 -8.68 -8.27 -20.19
N SER A 27 -8.84 -8.93 -19.04
CA SER A 27 -9.52 -8.35 -17.88
C SER A 27 -8.86 -8.78 -16.57
N VAL A 28 -9.01 -7.95 -15.54
CA VAL A 28 -8.53 -8.22 -14.18
C VAL A 28 -9.71 -8.12 -13.23
N ARG A 29 -9.84 -9.08 -12.31
CA ARG A 29 -10.83 -9.05 -11.23
C ARG A 29 -10.15 -9.25 -9.88
N VAL A 30 -10.44 -8.39 -8.92
CA VAL A 30 -9.98 -8.48 -7.54
C VAL A 30 -11.19 -8.65 -6.64
N ALA A 31 -11.30 -9.79 -5.96
CA ALA A 31 -12.50 -10.15 -5.18
C ALA A 31 -13.82 -10.00 -5.99
N GLY A 32 -13.77 -10.32 -7.30
CA GLY A 32 -14.91 -10.18 -8.22
C GLY A 32 -15.10 -8.79 -8.83
N LEU A 33 -14.37 -7.78 -8.36
CA LEU A 33 -14.51 -6.37 -8.78
C LEU A 33 -13.49 -6.01 -9.86
N ASP A 34 -13.84 -5.10 -10.77
CA ASP A 34 -12.89 -4.47 -11.67
C ASP A 34 -12.05 -3.43 -10.91
N PRO A 35 -10.71 -3.57 -10.84
CA PRO A 35 -9.86 -2.69 -10.03
C PRO A 35 -9.80 -1.24 -10.54
N ARG A 36 -10.17 -0.97 -11.80
CA ARG A 36 -10.22 0.40 -12.35
C ARG A 36 -11.61 0.99 -12.24
N ALA A 37 -12.63 0.27 -12.73
CA ALA A 37 -14.00 0.78 -12.71
C ALA A 37 -14.57 0.84 -11.28
N GLU A 38 -14.16 -0.07 -10.40
CA GLU A 38 -14.65 -0.21 -9.03
C GLU A 38 -13.56 0.09 -8.00
N HIS A 39 -12.58 0.93 -8.36
CA HIS A 39 -11.37 1.23 -7.58
C HIS A 39 -11.65 1.60 -6.11
N ARG A 40 -12.72 2.33 -5.82
CA ARG A 40 -13.09 2.70 -4.44
C ARG A 40 -13.45 1.49 -3.58
N ALA A 41 -14.10 0.49 -4.16
CA ALA A 41 -14.41 -0.75 -3.45
C ALA A 41 -13.16 -1.63 -3.32
N VAL A 42 -12.35 -1.72 -4.39
CA VAL A 42 -11.10 -2.51 -4.40
C VAL A 42 -10.07 -1.98 -3.41
N SER A 43 -9.85 -0.67 -3.34
CA SER A 43 -8.88 -0.03 -2.41
C SER A 43 -9.19 -0.27 -0.93
N ARG A 44 -10.41 -0.68 -0.58
CA ARG A 44 -10.78 -1.08 0.79
C ARG A 44 -10.41 -2.53 1.11
N LEU A 45 -10.19 -3.35 0.08
CA LEU A 45 -9.92 -4.78 0.17
C LEU A 45 -8.45 -5.12 -0.11
N LEU A 46 -7.77 -4.29 -0.91
CA LEU A 46 -6.41 -4.52 -1.38
C LEU A 46 -5.46 -3.48 -0.80
N GLY A 47 -4.51 -3.94 0.02
CA GLY A 47 -3.32 -3.15 0.39
C GLY A 47 -2.21 -3.37 -0.62
N VAL A 48 -1.57 -2.28 -1.06
CA VAL A 48 -0.48 -2.33 -2.06
C VAL A 48 0.72 -1.56 -1.52
N GLN A 49 1.88 -2.20 -1.55
CA GLN A 49 3.17 -1.54 -1.35
C GLN A 49 3.92 -1.52 -2.68
N LEU A 50 4.06 -0.34 -3.26
CA LEU A 50 4.77 -0.16 -4.52
C LEU A 50 6.29 -0.14 -4.28
N GLN A 51 7.06 -0.45 -5.34
CA GLN A 51 8.53 -0.47 -5.28
C GLN A 51 9.12 0.87 -4.86
N GLU A 52 8.50 1.98 -5.28
CA GLU A 52 8.78 3.31 -4.76
C GLU A 52 7.66 3.72 -3.82
N SER A 53 7.98 3.90 -2.55
CA SER A 53 7.12 4.55 -1.58
C SER A 53 7.93 5.63 -0.88
N ALA A 54 7.61 6.89 -1.17
CA ALA A 54 8.20 8.03 -0.50
C ALA A 54 7.12 8.70 0.34
N LEU A 55 7.28 8.62 1.66
CA LEU A 55 6.50 9.44 2.58
C LEU A 55 7.13 10.84 2.71
N PRO A 56 6.35 11.88 3.01
CA PRO A 56 6.90 13.21 3.28
C PRO A 56 8.03 13.13 4.31
N PRO A 57 9.23 13.68 4.06
CA PRO A 57 10.41 13.42 4.90
C PRO A 57 10.23 13.76 6.39
N LYS A 58 9.33 14.68 6.69
CA LYS A 58 9.05 15.17 8.05
C LYS A 58 7.88 14.46 8.73
N ILE A 59 7.14 13.61 8.02
CA ILE A 59 6.01 12.88 8.63
C ILE A 59 6.55 11.95 9.72
N THR A 60 5.89 11.92 10.86
CA THR A 60 6.17 10.97 11.93
C THR A 60 5.50 9.63 11.66
N VAL A 61 5.97 8.56 12.32
CA VAL A 61 5.32 7.24 12.28
C VAL A 61 3.84 7.36 12.63
N ARG A 62 3.52 8.08 13.71
CA ARG A 62 2.15 8.33 14.17
C ARG A 62 1.31 9.03 13.09
N GLU A 63 1.82 10.11 12.52
CA GLU A 63 1.11 10.85 11.47
C GLU A 63 0.88 10.00 10.22
N ALA A 64 1.87 9.18 9.81
CA ALA A 64 1.72 8.27 8.68
C ALA A 64 0.64 7.22 8.95
N LEU A 65 0.68 6.56 10.11
CA LEU A 65 -0.32 5.56 10.48
C LEU A 65 -1.73 6.15 10.59
N LEU A 66 -1.87 7.35 11.16
CA LEU A 66 -3.15 8.06 11.22
C LEU A 66 -3.64 8.50 9.83
N LEU A 67 -2.74 8.95 8.96
CA LEU A 67 -3.05 9.32 7.58
C LEU A 67 -3.64 8.12 6.83
N TYR A 68 -2.97 6.96 6.85
CA TYR A 68 -3.49 5.77 6.18
C TYR A 68 -4.77 5.23 6.83
N ALA A 69 -4.87 5.28 8.16
CA ALA A 69 -6.11 4.90 8.86
C ALA A 69 -7.30 5.74 8.40
N SER A 70 -7.11 7.03 8.09
CA SER A 70 -8.17 7.94 7.63
C SER A 70 -8.80 7.55 6.28
N PHE A 71 -8.15 6.69 5.49
CA PHE A 71 -8.68 6.21 4.21
C PHE A 71 -9.69 5.07 4.36
N HIS A 72 -9.76 4.45 5.53
CA HIS A 72 -10.63 3.29 5.79
C HIS A 72 -11.80 3.70 6.70
N PRO A 73 -13.03 3.25 6.40
CA PRO A 73 -14.19 3.56 7.24
C PRO A 73 -14.15 2.87 8.61
N ALA A 74 -13.44 1.74 8.72
CA ALA A 74 -13.23 1.00 9.96
C ALA A 74 -11.75 0.59 10.05
N PRO A 75 -10.84 1.51 10.38
CA PRO A 75 -9.41 1.22 10.41
C PRO A 75 -9.04 0.35 11.62
N ALA A 76 -7.96 -0.41 11.50
CA ALA A 76 -7.35 -1.08 12.64
C ALA A 76 -6.82 -0.07 13.66
N ASP A 77 -6.68 -0.48 14.93
CA ASP A 77 -5.97 0.35 15.91
C ASP A 77 -4.51 0.51 15.51
N TRP A 78 -4.15 1.76 15.22
CA TRP A 78 -2.80 2.10 14.77
C TRP A 78 -1.74 1.80 15.83
N ARG A 79 -2.09 1.82 17.13
CA ARG A 79 -1.14 1.49 18.21
C ARG A 79 -0.78 0.01 18.19
N ALA A 80 -1.79 -0.86 18.14
CA ALA A 80 -1.58 -2.29 18.00
C ALA A 80 -0.81 -2.64 16.72
N LEU A 81 -1.06 -1.91 15.62
CA LEU A 81 -0.30 -2.08 14.37
C LEU A 81 1.16 -1.62 14.53
N ALA A 82 1.42 -0.48 15.17
CA ALA A 82 2.77 0.01 15.43
C ALA A 82 3.58 -0.97 16.27
N GLU A 83 3.00 -1.56 17.32
CA GLU A 83 3.64 -2.60 18.14
C GLU A 83 3.97 -3.83 17.30
N ARG A 84 3.02 -4.33 16.50
CA ARG A 84 3.23 -5.50 15.63
C ARG A 84 4.33 -5.29 14.58
N LEU A 85 4.57 -4.05 14.16
CA LEU A 85 5.59 -3.68 13.20
C LEU A 85 6.92 -3.25 13.85
N GLY A 86 7.04 -3.31 15.19
CA GLY A 86 8.24 -2.87 15.91
C GLY A 86 8.44 -1.35 15.93
N LEU A 87 7.42 -0.58 15.58
CA LEU A 87 7.45 0.89 15.51
C LEU A 87 6.92 1.57 16.79
N GLY A 88 6.37 0.79 17.72
CA GLY A 88 5.74 1.29 18.96
C GLY A 88 6.67 2.12 19.86
N VAL A 89 7.97 1.85 19.81
CA VAL A 89 9.01 2.58 20.57
C VAL A 89 9.32 3.99 20.02
N HIS A 90 8.90 4.29 18.80
CA HIS A 90 9.28 5.52 18.08
C HIS A 90 8.11 6.19 17.34
N PRO A 91 6.96 6.45 17.99
CA PRO A 91 5.77 6.98 17.31
C PRO A 91 6.00 8.39 16.73
N ASP A 92 6.90 9.18 17.32
CA ASP A 92 7.16 10.56 16.92
C ASP A 92 8.47 10.69 16.11
N ALA A 93 9.12 9.57 15.76
CA ALA A 93 10.27 9.58 14.86
C ALA A 93 9.84 9.92 13.44
N ARG A 94 10.64 10.75 12.77
CA ARG A 94 10.41 11.15 11.37
C ARG A 94 10.79 10.02 10.43
N TRP A 95 9.97 9.80 9.40
CA TRP A 95 10.19 8.80 8.35
C TRP A 95 11.62 8.80 7.81
N ALA A 96 12.16 9.98 7.47
CA ALA A 96 13.51 10.10 6.90
C ALA A 96 14.66 9.71 7.86
N LYS A 97 14.35 9.40 9.12
CA LYS A 97 15.32 8.92 10.13
C LYS A 97 15.18 7.43 10.43
N LEU A 98 14.21 6.75 9.84
CA LEU A 98 14.03 5.30 9.98
C LEU A 98 14.93 4.55 9.00
N SER A 99 15.36 3.35 9.40
CA SER A 99 15.91 2.37 8.44
C SER A 99 14.82 1.89 7.49
N GLY A 100 15.22 1.45 6.28
CA GLY A 100 14.27 0.92 5.28
C GLY A 100 13.69 -0.46 5.62
N GLY A 101 14.00 -1.02 6.79
CA GLY A 101 13.55 -2.31 7.29
C GLY A 101 13.38 -2.29 8.79
#